data_AF-A0A3M0Z5P7-F1
#
_entry.id   AF-A0A3M0Z5P7-F1
#
_cell.length_a   1.000
_cell.length_b   1.000
_cell.length_c   1.000
_cell.angle_alpha   90.00
_cell.angle_beta   90.00
_cell.angle_gamma   90.00
#
_symmetry.space_group_name_H-M   'P 1'
#
loop_
_entity.id
_entity.type
_entity.pdbx_description
1 polymer ?
#
loop_
_entity_poly.entity_id
_entity_poly.type
_entity_poly.pdbx_seq_one_letter_code
_entity_poly.pdbx_strand_id
1 'polypeptide(L)'
;MDDALPAVGDWYRDAQGQLFEVVAVDEDAGTVEVQLYDGELAEYDLESWGELAPEPVEPPEDWSAPFDDVERDELGDTDLPAGPRVRSPLDGLDLD
;
A
#
# COMPACT_ATOMS: atom_id res chain seq x y z
N MET A 1 -16.67 -18.63 1.54
CA MET A 1 -15.72 -18.04 0.59
C MET A 1 -15.47 -16.70 1.18
N ASP A 2 -14.32 -16.56 1.81
CA ASP A 2 -13.90 -15.35 2.47
C ASP A 2 -13.55 -14.40 1.32
N ASP A 3 -14.49 -13.53 0.95
CA ASP A 3 -14.23 -12.43 0.03
C ASP A 3 -13.04 -11.66 0.61
N ALA A 4 -11.89 -11.75 -0.06
CA ALA A 4 -10.66 -11.13 0.39
C ALA A 4 -10.80 -9.62 0.23
N LEU A 5 -11.15 -8.94 1.32
CA LEU A 5 -11.27 -7.48 1.32
C LEU A 5 -9.89 -6.88 1.01
N PRO A 6 -9.82 -5.90 0.09
CA PRO A 6 -8.58 -5.22 -0.23
C PRO A 6 -8.08 -4.45 1.00
N ALA A 7 -6.84 -4.68 1.40
CA ALA A 7 -6.20 -3.99 2.50
C ALA A 7 -4.86 -3.42 2.03
N VAL A 8 -4.65 -2.12 2.21
CA VAL A 8 -3.38 -1.49 1.83
C VAL A 8 -2.20 -2.15 2.57
N GLY A 9 -1.07 -2.38 1.91
CA GLY A 9 0.09 -3.10 2.42
C GLY A 9 -0.02 -4.63 2.39
N ASP A 10 -1.19 -5.19 2.08
CA ASP A 10 -1.34 -6.62 1.85
C ASP A 10 -1.04 -6.98 0.39
N TRP A 11 -0.49 -8.18 0.23
CA TRP A 11 -0.12 -8.75 -1.05
C TRP A 11 -1.15 -9.75 -1.51
N TYR A 12 -1.45 -9.72 -2.80
CA TYR A 12 -2.45 -10.58 -3.41
C TYR A 12 -1.94 -11.18 -4.72
N ARG A 13 -2.57 -12.28 -5.09
CA ARG A 13 -2.27 -13.04 -6.31
C ARG A 13 -3.53 -13.29 -7.11
N ASP A 14 -3.52 -12.93 -8.40
CA ASP A 14 -4.63 -13.25 -9.30
C ASP A 14 -4.57 -14.71 -9.82
N ALA A 15 -5.62 -15.14 -10.53
CA ALA A 15 -5.71 -16.45 -11.14
C ALA A 15 -4.60 -16.74 -12.19
N GLN A 16 -4.03 -15.71 -12.82
CA GLN A 16 -2.89 -15.81 -13.74
C GLN A 16 -1.55 -15.91 -13.00
N GLY A 17 -1.55 -15.70 -11.69
CA GLY A 17 -0.38 -15.76 -10.82
C GLY A 17 0.44 -14.48 -10.77
N GLN A 18 -0.14 -13.36 -11.18
CA GLN A 18 0.43 -12.04 -11.02
C GLN A 18 0.37 -11.62 -9.55
N LEU A 19 1.49 -11.13 -9.03
CA LEU A 19 1.60 -10.61 -7.67
C LEU A 19 1.47 -9.08 -7.69
N PHE A 20 0.69 -8.56 -6.76
CA PHE A 20 0.52 -7.13 -6.57
C PHE A 20 0.22 -6.81 -5.11
N GLU A 21 0.65 -5.64 -4.68
CA GLU A 21 0.38 -5.07 -3.36
C GLU A 21 -0.73 -4.04 -3.48
N VAL A 22 -1.70 -4.04 -2.57
CA VAL A 22 -2.66 -2.94 -2.51
C VAL A 22 -1.96 -1.72 -1.88
N VAL A 23 -1.89 -0.60 -2.59
CA VAL A 23 -1.22 0.62 -2.11
C VAL A 23 -2.21 1.71 -1.71
N ALA A 24 -3.44 1.68 -2.24
CA ALA A 24 -4.53 2.54 -1.80
C ALA A 24 -5.89 1.83 -1.94
N VAL A 25 -6.84 2.19 -1.08
CA VAL A 25 -8.24 1.80 -1.19
C VAL A 25 -9.06 3.05 -0.92
N ASP A 26 -9.92 3.42 -1.87
CA ASP A 26 -10.84 4.54 -1.75
C ASP A 26 -12.27 4.01 -1.67
N GLU A 27 -12.84 4.04 -0.46
CA GLU A 27 -14.19 3.54 -0.19
C GLU A 27 -15.29 4.47 -0.73
N ASP A 28 -14.98 5.76 -0.91
CA ASP A 28 -15.95 6.77 -1.37
C ASP A 28 -16.11 6.70 -2.90
N ALA A 29 -15.00 6.54 -3.61
CA ALA A 29 -14.93 6.29 -5.05
C ALA A 29 -15.19 4.82 -5.42
N GLY A 30 -14.96 3.89 -4.48
CA GLY A 30 -15.11 2.46 -4.69
C GLY A 30 -14.00 1.88 -5.58
N THR A 31 -12.76 2.33 -5.39
CA THR A 31 -11.59 1.89 -6.17
C THR A 31 -10.46 1.40 -5.28
N VAL A 32 -9.61 0.54 -5.84
CA VAL A 32 -8.44 -0.06 -5.22
C VAL A 32 -7.24 0.18 -6.14
N GLU A 33 -6.22 0.86 -5.64
CA GLU A 33 -4.95 1.02 -6.34
C GLU A 33 -3.97 -0.05 -5.85
N VAL A 34 -3.32 -0.72 -6.80
CA VAL A 34 -2.33 -1.75 -6.54
C VAL A 34 -1.02 -1.46 -7.26
N GLN A 35 0.08 -1.92 -6.69
CA GLN A 35 1.40 -1.94 -7.31
C GLN A 35 1.77 -3.36 -7.71
N LEU A 36 2.07 -3.54 -8.98
CA LEU A 36 2.54 -4.79 -9.57
C LEU A 36 4.01 -5.04 -9.21
N TYR A 37 4.46 -6.30 -9.28
CA TYR A 37 5.87 -6.69 -9.10
C TYR A 37 6.86 -5.98 -10.07
N ASP A 38 6.40 -5.36 -11.15
CA ASP A 38 7.29 -4.58 -12.04
C ASP A 38 7.41 -3.10 -11.61
N GLY A 39 6.66 -2.69 -10.58
CA GLY A 39 6.54 -1.31 -10.11
C GLY A 39 5.42 -0.50 -10.79
N GLU A 40 4.71 -1.10 -11.76
CA GLU A 40 3.55 -0.47 -12.40
C GLU A 40 2.37 -0.35 -11.42
N LEU A 41 1.71 0.81 -11.42
CA LEU A 41 0.49 1.04 -10.66
C LEU A 41 -0.73 0.72 -11.52
N ALA A 42 -1.68 -0.02 -10.96
CA ALA A 42 -2.95 -0.36 -11.57
C ALA A 42 -4.10 -0.03 -10.64
N GLU A 43 -5.23 0.40 -11.19
CA GLU A 43 -6.45 0.70 -10.44
C GLU A 43 -7.54 -0.30 -10.84
N TYR A 44 -8.27 -0.79 -9.84
CA TYR A 44 -9.42 -1.68 -10.01
C TYR A 44 -10.63 -1.15 -9.25
N ASP A 45 -11.81 -1.18 -9.87
CA ASP A 45 -13.06 -0.94 -9.14
C ASP A 45 -13.35 -2.08 -8.16
N LEU A 46 -14.10 -1.80 -7.08
CA LEU A 46 -14.51 -2.83 -6.10
C LEU A 46 -15.31 -3.97 -6.76
N GLU A 47 -16.06 -3.69 -7.82
CA GLU A 47 -16.74 -4.71 -8.63
C GLU A 47 -15.73 -5.63 -9.33
N SER A 48 -14.71 -5.06 -9.98
CA SER A 48 -13.64 -5.80 -10.66
C SER A 48 -12.79 -6.59 -9.67
N TRP A 49 -12.55 -6.05 -8.47
CA TRP A 49 -11.84 -6.74 -7.40
C TRP A 49 -12.54 -8.05 -6.99
N GLY A 50 -13.87 -8.01 -6.83
CA GLY A 50 -14.68 -9.19 -6.53
C GLY A 50 -14.65 -10.24 -7.65
N GLU A 51 -14.63 -9.81 -8.91
CA GLU A 51 -14.49 -10.70 -10.07
C GLU A 51 -13.09 -11.30 -10.21
N LEU A 52 -12.05 -10.52 -9.87
CA LEU A 52 -10.66 -10.96 -9.86
C LEU A 52 -10.44 -12.08 -8.84
N ALA A 53 -11.22 -12.07 -7.75
CA ALA A 53 -11.16 -13.01 -6.64
C ALA A 53 -9.72 -13.33 -6.20
N PRO A 54 -8.91 -12.29 -5.91
CA PRO A 54 -7.49 -12.48 -5.70
C PRO A 54 -7.22 -13.15 -4.35
N GLU A 55 -6.22 -14.02 -4.31
CA GLU A 55 -5.84 -14.75 -3.10
C GLU A 55 -4.82 -13.93 -2.30
N PRO A 56 -5.03 -13.69 -0.99
CA PRO A 56 -4.04 -13.04 -0.15
C PRO A 56 -2.81 -13.94 0.01
N VAL A 57 -1.62 -13.37 -0.13
CA VAL A 57 -0.34 -14.07 -0.07
C VAL A 57 0.65 -13.32 0.80
N GLU A 58 1.69 -14.00 1.24
CA GLU A 58 2.80 -13.35 1.96
C GLU A 58 3.61 -12.46 0.98
N PRO A 59 4.10 -11.29 1.44
CA PRO A 59 4.95 -10.44 0.63
C PRO A 59 6.23 -11.19 0.19
N PRO A 60 6.75 -10.94 -1.02
CA PRO A 60 8.04 -11.47 -1.43
C PRO A 60 9.17 -10.87 -0.58
N GLU A 61 10.16 -11.67 -0.20
CA GLU A 61 11.30 -11.26 0.65
C GLU A 61 12.10 -10.05 0.13
N ASP A 62 12.02 -9.75 -1.17
CA ASP A 62 12.78 -8.68 -1.84
C ASP A 62 11.98 -7.37 -2.04
N TRP A 63 10.66 -7.39 -1.82
CA TRP A 63 9.78 -6.28 -2.21
C TRP A 63 9.60 -5.20 -1.13
N SER A 64 9.82 -5.55 0.14
CA SER A 64 9.76 -4.61 1.27
C SER A 64 11.03 -3.74 1.41
N ALA A 65 12.05 -3.96 0.58
CA ALA A 65 13.40 -3.43 0.81
C ALA A 65 13.57 -1.89 0.71
N PRO A 66 12.74 -1.10 0.00
CA PRO A 66 12.91 0.35 -0.02
C PRO A 66 11.76 1.22 0.53
N PHE A 67 10.56 0.69 0.82
CA PHE A 67 9.38 1.51 1.14
C PHE A 67 8.83 1.37 2.57
N ASP A 68 9.47 0.61 3.46
CA ASP A 68 9.06 0.46 4.89
C ASP A 68 9.24 1.74 5.76
N ASP A 69 9.37 2.93 5.16
CA ASP A 69 9.50 4.21 5.88
C ASP A 69 8.24 5.10 5.76
N VAL A 70 7.18 4.64 5.08
CA VAL A 70 5.89 5.36 5.10
C VAL A 70 4.93 4.71 6.08
N GLU A 71 4.94 5.22 7.31
CA GLU A 71 3.97 4.94 8.37
C GLU A 71 2.54 5.04 7.82
N ARG A 72 1.94 3.88 7.54
CA ARG A 72 0.54 3.72 7.18
C ARG A 72 -0.32 3.85 8.44
N ASP A 73 -0.35 5.05 9.04
CA ASP A 73 -1.21 5.37 10.19
C ASP A 73 -1.97 6.68 9.99
N GLU A 74 -2.46 7.03 8.80
CA GLU A 74 -3.19 8.32 8.64
C GLU A 74 -4.41 8.29 7.71
N LEU A 75 -5.13 7.16 7.62
CA LEU A 75 -6.49 7.19 7.07
C LEU A 75 -7.53 7.04 8.19
N GLY A 76 -7.78 8.17 8.87
CA GLY A 76 -9.06 8.46 9.52
C GLY A 76 -9.01 8.66 11.04
N ASP A 77 -8.78 9.88 11.50
CA ASP A 77 -9.75 10.61 12.34
C ASP A 77 -9.30 12.08 12.58
N THR A 78 -10.16 13.02 12.20
CA THR A 78 -10.49 14.27 12.90
C THR A 78 -9.36 15.16 13.49
N ASP A 79 -9.29 16.40 12.95
CA ASP A 79 -8.90 17.67 13.61
C ASP A 79 -8.17 17.58 14.96
N LEU A 80 -6.86 17.87 15.01
CA LEU A 80 -6.14 18.67 16.04
C LEU A 80 -4.61 18.75 15.75
N PRO A 81 -3.89 19.80 16.20
CA PRO A 81 -2.59 20.20 15.63
C PRO A 81 -1.32 19.73 16.38
N ALA A 82 -0.28 19.48 15.58
CA ALA A 82 1.18 19.66 15.80
C ALA A 82 1.96 18.83 16.87
N GLY A 83 2.85 17.95 16.38
CA GLY A 83 4.19 17.66 16.93
C GLY A 83 4.52 16.18 17.17
N PRO A 84 5.81 15.76 17.24
CA PRO A 84 7.06 16.51 17.12
C PRO A 84 7.84 16.19 15.82
N ARG A 85 8.62 17.18 15.35
CA ARG A 85 9.56 17.02 14.24
C ARG A 85 10.59 15.94 14.58
N VAL A 86 10.55 14.82 13.88
CA VAL A 86 11.65 13.85 13.85
C VAL A 86 12.92 14.56 13.38
N ARG A 87 13.98 14.51 14.20
CA ARG A 87 15.27 15.11 13.87
C ARG A 87 15.92 14.26 12.78
N SER A 88 15.91 14.74 11.53
CA SER A 88 16.69 14.13 10.46
C SER A 88 18.19 14.21 10.79
N PRO A 89 18.98 13.14 10.57
CA PRO A 89 20.42 13.09 10.83
C PRO A 89 21.30 13.84 9.80
N LEU A 90 20.71 14.65 8.92
CA LEU A 90 21.42 15.41 7.87
C LEU A 90 21.85 16.84 8.29
N ASP A 91 21.79 17.16 9.57
CA ASP A 91 22.16 18.48 10.13
C ASP A 91 23.70 18.67 10.30
N GLY A 92 24.51 17.69 9.87
CA GLY A 92 25.94 17.60 10.21
C GLY A 92 26.94 17.73 9.06
N LEU A 93 26.56 18.18 7.87
CA LEU A 93 27.54 18.39 6.79
C LEU A 93 28.10 19.82 6.85
N ASP A 94 29.08 19.99 7.72
CA ASP A 94 30.00 21.14 7.75
C ASP A 94 30.80 21.14 6.43
N LEU A 95 30.47 22.07 5.54
CA LEU A 95 31.22 22.36 4.33
C LEU A 95 32.32 23.36 4.69
N ASP A 96 33.55 22.87 4.89
CA ASP A 96 34.77 23.69 4.95
C ASP A 96 35.13 24.24 3.56
#